data_AF-A0AA88KCY9-F1
#
_entry.id   AF-A0AA88KCY9-F1
#
_cell.length_a   1.000
_cell.length_b   1.000
_cell.length_c   1.000
_cell.angle_alpha   90.00
_cell.angle_beta   90.00
_cell.angle_gamma   90.00
#
_symmetry.space_group_name_H-M   'P 1'
#
loop_
_entity.id
_entity.type
_entity.pdbx_description
1 polymer ?
#
loop_
_entity_poly.entity_id
_entity_poly.type
_entity_poly.pdbx_seq_one_letter_code
_entity_poly.pdbx_strand_id
1 'polypeptide(L)'
;MGLCVTSNDNHLLVADLRINSLHFAGVTVRSFSGFSGDAYQLASMPVFLLPHSWCAEICHPPCFGIAANNASVCSGNCVAPDQCVCDTNHTGPSCAFPLCFGVSSNDTAQVCSGNGVCENVDTCSCSAGFSGSQCEAPSYNGIMATNSSACNGHNSCEVDLVCVKICTCNVNGHVGTQCVLVTCFGITSNNVSHVCSGNGICENVDTCSCTTGFRGSKCEHPSCNGIVSTNTSVCTGHGSCINLDTCVCDINWIGQYCDIPQCFGIEATNSSVCSGFGLCQNPNQCTCNVYEAHN
;
A
#
# COMPACT_ATOMS: atom_id res chain seq x y z
N MET A 1 13.28 -51.20 -42.11
CA MET A 1 13.20 -50.38 -43.34
C MET A 1 11.74 -50.09 -43.57
N GLY A 2 11.31 -48.85 -43.37
CA GLY A 2 9.97 -48.39 -43.70
C GLY A 2 10.11 -47.07 -44.44
N LEU A 3 9.39 -46.90 -45.55
CA LEU A 3 9.31 -45.64 -46.29
C LEU A 3 8.11 -44.86 -45.74
N CYS A 4 8.33 -43.61 -45.32
CA CYS A 4 7.24 -42.68 -45.04
C CYS A 4 6.86 -41.99 -46.35
N VAL A 5 5.59 -42.11 -46.77
CA VAL A 5 5.02 -41.36 -47.90
C VAL A 5 3.84 -40.57 -47.35
N THR A 6 3.84 -39.25 -47.56
CA THR A 6 2.71 -38.39 -47.19
C THR A 6 1.73 -38.27 -48.36
N SER A 7 0.44 -38.42 -48.06
CA SER A 7 -0.67 -38.11 -48.97
C SER A 7 -1.33 -36.79 -48.53
N ASN A 8 -1.93 -36.04 -49.46
CA ASN A 8 -2.48 -34.70 -49.25
C ASN A 8 -3.64 -34.60 -48.24
N ASP A 9 -4.10 -35.70 -47.64
CA ASP A 9 -5.19 -35.72 -46.65
C ASP A 9 -4.74 -36.09 -45.22
N ASN A 10 -3.45 -35.91 -44.88
CA ASN A 10 -2.94 -35.97 -43.49
C ASN A 10 -3.20 -37.27 -42.71
N HIS A 11 -3.32 -38.42 -43.38
CA HIS A 11 -3.27 -39.73 -42.74
C HIS A 11 -1.90 -40.40 -42.95
N LEU A 12 -1.27 -40.85 -41.85
CA LEU A 12 -0.01 -41.58 -41.85
C LEU A 12 -0.30 -43.07 -42.17
N LEU A 13 0.20 -43.57 -43.29
CA LEU A 13 0.13 -45.00 -43.62
C LEU A 13 1.50 -45.64 -43.46
N VAL A 14 1.59 -46.64 -42.56
CA VAL A 14 2.76 -47.48 -42.38
C VAL A 14 2.67 -48.64 -43.36
N ALA A 15 3.53 -48.66 -44.38
CA ALA A 15 3.64 -49.80 -45.30
C ALA A 15 4.63 -50.84 -44.73
N ASP A 16 4.12 -52.01 -44.34
CA ASP A 16 4.92 -53.20 -44.02
C ASP A 16 5.38 -53.88 -45.32
N LEU A 17 6.68 -54.10 -45.47
CA LEU A 17 7.34 -54.62 -46.68
C LEU A 17 7.18 -56.15 -46.86
N ARG A 18 6.00 -56.71 -46.55
CA ARG A 18 5.70 -58.14 -46.79
C ARG A 18 4.54 -58.40 -47.75
N ILE A 19 4.14 -57.45 -48.58
CA ILE A 19 3.11 -57.68 -49.60
C ILE A 19 3.63 -57.21 -50.95
N ASN A 20 3.95 -58.19 -51.80
CA ASN A 20 4.15 -57.98 -53.23
C ASN A 20 2.80 -57.54 -53.83
N SER A 21 2.77 -56.33 -54.39
CA SER A 21 1.70 -55.74 -55.21
C SER A 21 0.62 -54.95 -54.46
N LEU A 22 0.76 -53.62 -54.48
CA LEU A 22 -0.36 -52.68 -54.40
C LEU A 22 -0.16 -51.59 -55.46
N HIS A 23 -1.05 -51.57 -56.45
CA HIS A 23 -1.20 -50.49 -57.43
C HIS A 23 -1.93 -49.32 -56.76
N PHE A 24 -1.36 -48.12 -56.79
CA PHE A 24 -2.13 -46.89 -56.58
C PHE A 24 -1.96 -45.96 -57.77
N ALA A 25 -3.08 -45.79 -58.49
CA ALA A 25 -3.28 -44.73 -59.46
C ALA A 25 -3.52 -43.41 -58.72
N GLY A 26 -2.85 -42.33 -59.13
CA GLY A 26 -3.22 -40.97 -58.73
C GLY A 26 -2.18 -40.11 -58.00
N VAL A 27 -0.88 -40.41 -58.08
CA VAL A 27 0.16 -39.48 -57.60
C VAL A 27 0.69 -38.65 -58.76
N THR A 28 0.39 -37.35 -58.75
CA THR A 28 0.98 -36.36 -59.65
C THR A 28 2.40 -36.02 -59.16
N VAL A 29 3.42 -36.55 -59.83
CA VAL A 29 4.81 -36.10 -59.64
C VAL A 29 4.96 -34.73 -60.32
N ARG A 30 5.19 -33.66 -59.55
CA ARG A 30 5.60 -32.38 -60.13
C ARG A 30 7.03 -32.50 -60.63
N SER A 31 7.21 -32.32 -61.93
CA SER A 31 8.50 -32.24 -62.61
C SER A 31 9.34 -31.07 -62.08
N PHE A 32 10.55 -31.34 -61.62
CA PHE A 32 11.61 -30.33 -61.60
C PHE A 32 12.16 -30.18 -63.03
N SER A 33 12.10 -28.95 -63.54
CA SER A 33 12.60 -28.56 -64.85
C SER A 33 14.12 -28.70 -64.90
N GLY A 34 14.62 -29.60 -65.75
CA GLY A 34 16.02 -29.60 -66.11
C GLY A 34 16.55 -30.96 -66.54
N PHE A 35 15.99 -31.58 -67.57
CA PHE A 35 16.73 -32.43 -68.51
C PHE A 35 15.95 -32.55 -69.82
N SER A 36 16.61 -32.17 -70.92
CA SER A 36 16.15 -32.28 -72.30
C SER A 36 16.51 -33.66 -72.86
N GLY A 37 15.54 -34.38 -73.43
CA GLY A 37 15.78 -35.59 -74.22
C GLY A 37 14.59 -36.53 -74.26
N ASP A 38 13.96 -36.63 -75.43
CA ASP A 38 12.85 -37.53 -75.74
C ASP A 38 13.27 -39.02 -75.68
N ALA A 39 12.51 -39.85 -74.96
CA ALA A 39 12.10 -41.20 -75.39
C ALA A 39 11.25 -41.90 -74.33
N TYR A 40 10.05 -42.30 -74.74
CA TYR A 40 9.19 -43.26 -74.05
C TYR A 40 9.83 -44.66 -74.09
N GLN A 41 10.00 -45.33 -72.95
CA GLN A 41 9.72 -46.77 -72.84
C GLN A 41 9.77 -47.30 -71.39
N LEU A 42 8.71 -48.04 -71.05
CA LEU A 42 8.60 -48.91 -69.89
C LEU A 42 9.64 -50.05 -70.01
N ALA A 43 10.71 -49.99 -69.23
CA ALA A 43 11.55 -51.15 -68.97
C ALA A 43 12.36 -50.96 -67.68
N SER A 44 12.03 -51.78 -66.69
CA SER A 44 12.95 -52.42 -65.74
C SER A 44 14.28 -51.68 -65.49
N MET A 45 14.35 -50.84 -64.47
CA MET A 45 15.63 -50.28 -64.01
C MET A 45 16.07 -50.89 -62.67
N PRO A 46 17.38 -51.18 -62.52
CA PRO A 46 17.92 -51.98 -61.43
C PRO A 46 17.92 -51.21 -60.11
N VAL A 47 17.90 -51.96 -59.01
CA VAL A 47 18.20 -51.47 -57.65
C VAL A 47 19.62 -50.90 -57.66
N PHE A 48 19.73 -49.58 -57.82
CA PHE A 48 20.95 -48.86 -57.48
C PHE A 48 21.01 -48.76 -55.95
N LEU A 49 21.84 -49.60 -55.34
CA LEU A 49 22.41 -49.33 -54.03
C LEU A 49 23.26 -48.06 -54.16
N LEU A 50 22.67 -46.90 -53.86
CA LEU A 50 23.44 -45.68 -53.71
C LEU A 50 24.23 -45.75 -52.38
N PRO A 51 25.49 -45.29 -52.38
CA PRO A 51 26.34 -45.27 -51.19
C PRO A 51 25.77 -44.32 -50.13
N HIS A 52 26.14 -44.56 -48.86
CA HIS A 52 25.66 -43.95 -47.61
C HIS A 52 25.78 -42.41 -47.47
N SER A 53 25.89 -41.63 -48.55
CA SER A 53 26.18 -40.19 -48.51
C SER A 53 25.03 -39.28 -48.95
N TRP A 54 23.83 -39.79 -49.19
CA TRP A 54 22.66 -38.99 -49.64
C TRP A 54 21.46 -39.05 -48.67
N CYS A 55 21.68 -39.43 -47.41
CA CYS A 55 20.76 -39.09 -46.32
C CYS A 55 21.17 -37.75 -45.71
N ALA A 56 20.99 -36.67 -46.47
CA ALA A 56 21.21 -35.31 -46.01
C ALA A 56 19.88 -34.52 -45.93
N GLU A 57 18.84 -35.16 -45.39
CA GLU A 57 17.79 -34.44 -44.67
C GLU A 57 17.45 -35.29 -43.44
N ILE A 58 17.99 -34.85 -42.31
CA ILE A 58 17.65 -35.37 -40.99
C ILE A 58 16.13 -35.17 -40.86
N CYS A 59 15.33 -36.22 -40.96
CA CYS A 59 13.93 -36.20 -40.51
C CYS A 59 13.97 -35.96 -39.00
N HIS A 60 13.93 -34.70 -38.59
CA HIS A 60 13.81 -34.36 -37.18
C HIS A 60 12.41 -34.84 -36.76
N PRO A 61 12.29 -35.78 -35.81
CA PRO A 61 10.99 -36.31 -35.42
C PRO A 61 10.07 -35.17 -34.94
N PRO A 62 8.79 -35.13 -35.35
CA PRO A 62 7.88 -34.08 -34.87
C PRO A 62 7.63 -34.26 -33.36
N CYS A 63 7.69 -33.16 -32.62
CA CYS A 63 7.30 -33.11 -31.21
C CYS A 63 5.97 -32.34 -31.11
N PHE A 64 4.97 -32.94 -30.48
CA PHE A 64 3.63 -32.37 -30.29
C PHE A 64 2.97 -31.89 -31.59
N GLY A 65 3.22 -32.64 -32.69
CA GLY A 65 2.69 -32.32 -34.01
C GLY A 65 3.37 -31.13 -34.72
N ILE A 66 4.46 -30.60 -34.16
CA ILE A 66 5.24 -29.49 -34.74
C ILE A 66 6.60 -30.03 -35.19
N ALA A 67 7.06 -29.59 -36.37
CA ALA A 67 8.37 -29.97 -36.90
C ALA A 67 9.49 -29.51 -35.96
N ALA A 68 10.41 -30.41 -35.60
CA ALA A 68 11.42 -30.19 -34.56
C ALA A 68 12.47 -29.10 -34.85
N ASN A 69 12.49 -28.53 -36.06
CA ASN A 69 13.30 -27.34 -36.39
C ASN A 69 12.61 -26.01 -36.04
N ASN A 70 11.37 -26.04 -35.58
CA ASN A 70 10.66 -24.84 -35.13
C ASN A 70 11.04 -24.51 -33.69
N ALA A 71 11.54 -23.28 -33.46
CA ALA A 71 12.03 -22.82 -32.17
C ALA A 71 10.97 -22.78 -31.06
N SER A 72 9.68 -22.89 -31.40
CA SER A 72 8.58 -22.91 -30.43
C SER A 72 8.12 -24.32 -30.04
N VAL A 73 8.75 -25.38 -30.57
CA VAL A 73 8.34 -26.79 -30.34
C VAL A 73 8.63 -27.24 -28.91
N CYS A 74 9.82 -26.90 -28.42
CA CYS A 74 10.28 -27.15 -27.06
C CYS A 74 11.08 -25.91 -26.64
N SER A 75 10.98 -25.47 -25.39
CA SER A 75 12.04 -24.65 -24.77
C SER A 75 13.25 -25.55 -24.43
N GLY A 76 13.88 -26.10 -25.47
CA GLY A 76 14.89 -27.15 -25.41
C GLY A 76 15.04 -27.89 -26.75
N ASN A 77 15.56 -29.12 -26.72
CA ASN A 77 15.81 -29.92 -27.92
C ASN A 77 14.82 -31.08 -28.05
N CYS A 78 14.15 -31.20 -29.20
CA CYS A 78 13.35 -32.38 -29.53
C CYS A 78 14.30 -33.52 -29.96
N VAL A 79 14.31 -34.63 -29.22
CA VAL A 79 15.24 -35.75 -29.46
C VAL A 79 14.56 -36.98 -30.04
N ALA A 80 13.24 -37.10 -29.87
CA ALA A 80 12.39 -38.18 -30.39
C ALA A 80 10.93 -37.69 -30.47
N PRO A 81 10.02 -38.43 -31.13
CA PRO A 81 8.61 -38.02 -31.21
C PRO A 81 8.00 -37.76 -29.83
N ASP A 82 7.42 -36.58 -29.64
CA ASP A 82 6.83 -36.09 -28.37
C ASP A 82 7.78 -36.09 -27.16
N GLN A 83 9.10 -36.08 -27.40
CA GLN A 83 10.12 -36.09 -26.35
C GLN A 83 11.08 -34.90 -26.48
N CYS A 84 10.89 -33.92 -25.59
CA CYS A 84 11.81 -32.80 -25.42
C CYS A 84 12.83 -33.08 -24.30
N VAL A 85 14.08 -32.70 -24.53
CA VAL A 85 15.09 -32.50 -23.48
C VAL A 85 15.12 -31.00 -23.18
N CYS A 86 14.68 -30.63 -21.98
CA CYS A 86 14.57 -29.24 -21.59
C CYS A 86 15.91 -28.60 -21.29
N ASP A 87 15.99 -27.30 -21.56
CA ASP A 87 17.06 -26.47 -21.02
C ASP A 87 17.03 -26.50 -19.49
N THR A 88 18.15 -26.21 -18.84
CA THR A 88 18.35 -26.38 -17.38
C THR A 88 17.26 -25.73 -16.52
N ASN A 89 16.59 -24.70 -17.03
CA ASN A 89 15.63 -23.89 -16.29
C ASN A 89 14.17 -24.07 -16.77
N HIS A 90 13.88 -25.12 -17.54
CA HIS A 90 12.53 -25.47 -17.97
C HIS A 90 12.20 -26.93 -17.66
N THR A 91 10.92 -27.22 -17.50
CA THR A 91 10.43 -28.57 -17.23
C THR A 91 9.06 -28.82 -17.90
N GLY A 92 8.57 -30.05 -17.77
CA GLY A 92 7.34 -30.52 -18.40
C GLY A 92 7.57 -31.19 -19.76
N PRO A 93 6.53 -31.84 -20.32
CA PRO A 93 6.63 -32.65 -21.53
C PRO A 93 7.13 -31.87 -22.76
N SER A 94 6.75 -30.59 -22.85
CA SER A 94 7.15 -29.66 -23.91
C SER A 94 8.12 -28.57 -23.44
N CYS A 95 8.67 -28.69 -22.23
CA CYS A 95 9.52 -27.66 -21.60
C CYS A 95 8.81 -26.31 -21.42
N ALA A 96 7.48 -26.31 -21.36
CA ALA A 96 6.69 -25.08 -21.24
C ALA A 96 6.71 -24.45 -19.83
N PHE A 97 7.17 -25.18 -18.80
CA PHE A 97 7.15 -24.70 -17.42
C PHE A 97 8.52 -24.16 -17.03
N PRO A 98 8.74 -22.83 -16.93
CA PRO A 98 9.97 -22.30 -16.37
C PRO A 98 10.13 -22.71 -14.90
N LEU A 99 11.37 -22.84 -14.47
CA LEU A 99 11.74 -22.97 -13.07
C LEU A 99 11.96 -21.57 -12.46
N CYS A 100 11.28 -21.29 -11.36
CA CYS A 100 11.58 -20.13 -10.51
C CYS A 100 12.33 -20.64 -9.27
N PHE A 101 13.61 -20.29 -9.16
CA PHE A 101 14.49 -20.66 -8.05
C PHE A 101 14.52 -22.19 -7.83
N GLY A 102 14.51 -22.94 -8.93
CA GLY A 102 14.52 -24.40 -8.93
C GLY A 102 13.16 -25.06 -8.73
N VAL A 103 12.08 -24.30 -8.53
CA VAL A 103 10.71 -24.82 -8.38
C VAL A 103 9.92 -24.62 -9.68
N SER A 104 9.21 -25.66 -10.14
CA SER A 104 8.41 -25.59 -11.36
C SER A 104 7.27 -24.59 -11.24
N SER A 105 7.06 -23.76 -12.26
CA SER A 105 5.86 -22.89 -12.40
C SER A 105 4.52 -23.64 -12.32
N ASN A 106 4.50 -24.95 -12.57
CA ASN A 106 3.31 -25.78 -12.40
C ASN A 106 3.06 -26.21 -10.94
N ASP A 107 4.07 -26.14 -10.06
CA ASP A 107 3.94 -26.41 -8.63
C ASP A 107 3.47 -25.14 -7.89
N THR A 108 2.19 -24.80 -8.10
CA THR A 108 1.56 -23.58 -7.55
C THR A 108 1.58 -23.49 -6.03
N ALA A 109 1.80 -24.60 -5.31
CA ALA A 109 1.84 -24.62 -3.85
C ALA A 109 3.21 -24.21 -3.29
N GLN A 110 4.28 -24.34 -4.05
CA GLN A 110 5.66 -24.08 -3.60
C GLN A 110 6.35 -22.97 -4.42
N VAL A 111 6.01 -22.84 -5.70
CA VAL A 111 6.62 -21.82 -6.55
C VAL A 111 6.30 -20.42 -6.02
N CYS A 112 7.30 -19.54 -6.01
CA CYS A 112 7.17 -18.21 -5.42
C CYS A 112 6.59 -18.24 -3.99
N SER A 113 7.04 -19.20 -3.18
CA SER A 113 6.61 -19.42 -1.80
C SER A 113 5.09 -19.66 -1.65
N GLY A 114 4.40 -20.05 -2.73
CA GLY A 114 2.93 -20.14 -2.76
C GLY A 114 2.21 -18.78 -2.76
N ASN A 115 2.96 -17.67 -2.81
CA ASN A 115 2.45 -16.31 -2.69
C ASN A 115 2.59 -15.51 -3.99
N GLY A 116 2.87 -16.15 -5.12
CA GLY A 116 3.07 -15.47 -6.39
C GLY A 116 2.97 -16.39 -7.59
N VAL A 117 3.10 -15.80 -8.77
CA VAL A 117 3.11 -16.51 -10.05
C VAL A 117 4.49 -16.41 -10.67
N CYS A 118 5.01 -17.54 -11.15
CA CYS A 118 6.26 -17.58 -11.91
C CYS A 118 6.00 -17.12 -13.34
N GLU A 119 6.42 -15.90 -13.68
CA GLU A 119 6.20 -15.32 -15.02
C GLU A 119 7.28 -15.73 -16.02
N ASN A 120 8.52 -15.92 -15.54
CA ASN A 120 9.69 -16.34 -16.32
C ASN A 120 10.69 -17.04 -15.40
N VAL A 121 11.77 -17.58 -15.97
CA VAL A 121 12.89 -18.17 -15.21
C VAL A 121 13.33 -17.22 -14.10
N ASP A 122 13.36 -17.73 -12.87
CA ASP A 122 13.75 -17.01 -11.64
C ASP A 122 13.02 -15.67 -11.42
N THR A 123 11.82 -15.50 -12.01
CA THR A 123 11.04 -14.26 -11.95
C THR A 123 9.66 -14.50 -11.37
N CYS A 124 9.47 -14.10 -10.12
CA CYS A 124 8.19 -14.20 -9.41
C CYS A 124 7.43 -12.87 -9.39
N SER A 125 6.15 -12.93 -9.72
CA SER A 125 5.19 -11.84 -9.60
C SER A 125 4.35 -12.07 -8.34
N CYS A 126 4.60 -11.26 -7.32
CA CYS A 126 4.02 -11.49 -5.99
C CYS A 126 2.56 -11.04 -5.90
N SER A 127 1.77 -11.85 -5.21
CA SER A 127 0.40 -11.50 -4.83
C SER A 127 0.39 -10.30 -3.90
N ALA A 128 -0.75 -9.59 -3.86
CA ALA A 128 -0.91 -8.43 -2.99
C ALA A 128 -0.59 -8.80 -1.53
N GLY A 129 0.31 -8.02 -0.91
CA GLY A 129 0.75 -8.25 0.47
C GLY A 129 2.04 -9.07 0.61
N PHE A 130 2.70 -9.44 -0.50
CA PHE A 130 3.99 -10.14 -0.50
C PHE A 130 5.04 -9.41 -1.35
N SER A 131 6.30 -9.72 -1.11
CA SER A 131 7.48 -9.13 -1.73
C SER A 131 8.69 -10.05 -1.56
N GLY A 132 9.83 -9.67 -2.15
CA GLY A 132 11.02 -10.53 -2.21
C GLY A 132 11.13 -11.20 -3.57
N SER A 133 12.30 -11.76 -3.86
CA SER A 133 12.56 -12.41 -5.15
C SER A 133 11.74 -13.69 -5.34
N GLN A 134 11.33 -14.32 -4.25
CA GLN A 134 10.52 -15.54 -4.21
C GLN A 134 9.16 -15.33 -3.54
N CYS A 135 8.72 -14.08 -3.33
CA CYS A 135 7.49 -13.74 -2.59
C CYS A 135 7.43 -14.34 -1.18
N GLU A 136 8.61 -14.50 -0.56
CA GLU A 136 8.81 -15.08 0.76
C GLU A 136 8.50 -14.08 1.89
N ALA A 137 8.50 -12.78 1.60
CA ALA A 137 8.40 -11.72 2.60
C ALA A 137 7.05 -10.99 2.51
N PRO A 138 6.27 -10.89 3.61
CA PRO A 138 5.07 -10.07 3.63
C PRO A 138 5.41 -8.58 3.44
N SER A 139 4.56 -7.85 2.72
CA SER A 139 4.72 -6.43 2.38
C SER A 139 3.42 -5.64 2.58
N TYR A 140 3.54 -4.36 2.88
CA TYR A 140 2.40 -3.43 2.90
C TYR A 140 2.73 -2.22 2.03
N ASN A 141 1.89 -1.95 1.03
CA ASN A 141 2.06 -0.84 0.09
C ASN A 141 3.46 -0.81 -0.59
N GLY A 142 4.02 -1.99 -0.87
CA GLY A 142 5.34 -2.15 -1.50
C GLY A 142 6.54 -2.09 -0.54
N ILE A 143 6.32 -1.95 0.77
CA ILE A 143 7.38 -1.90 1.78
C ILE A 143 7.41 -3.22 2.55
N MET A 144 8.59 -3.84 2.68
CA MET A 144 8.77 -5.10 3.43
C MET A 144 8.44 -4.90 4.91
N ALA A 145 7.69 -5.84 5.51
CA ALA A 145 7.30 -5.81 6.92
C ALA A 145 8.49 -5.89 7.90
N THR A 146 9.69 -6.21 7.42
CA THR A 146 10.94 -6.20 8.20
C THR A 146 11.64 -4.84 8.21
N ASN A 147 11.15 -3.86 7.45
CA ASN A 147 11.76 -2.54 7.36
C ASN A 147 11.13 -1.57 8.36
N SER A 148 11.95 -1.03 9.28
CA SER A 148 11.60 -0.05 10.32
C SER A 148 10.91 1.22 9.77
N SER A 149 11.06 1.50 8.46
CA SER A 149 10.40 2.61 7.77
C SER A 149 8.89 2.43 7.58
N ALA A 150 8.34 1.22 7.70
CA ALA A 150 6.91 0.97 7.54
C ALA A 150 6.05 1.63 8.64
N CYS A 151 6.65 1.94 9.80
CA CYS A 151 6.00 2.59 10.96
C CYS A 151 6.66 3.92 11.36
N ASN A 152 7.10 4.74 10.40
CA ASN A 152 7.78 6.02 10.65
C ASN A 152 9.04 5.92 11.54
N GLY A 153 9.68 4.75 11.62
CA GLY A 153 10.88 4.54 12.44
C GLY A 153 10.62 4.25 13.93
N HIS A 154 9.36 4.09 14.36
CA HIS A 154 9.01 3.97 15.78
C HIS A 154 8.65 2.55 16.26
N ASN A 155 8.58 1.52 15.40
CA ASN A 155 8.04 0.21 15.81
C ASN A 155 8.58 -1.01 15.03
N SER A 156 8.47 -2.19 15.66
CA SER A 156 8.68 -3.54 15.14
C SER A 156 7.34 -4.22 14.82
N CYS A 157 7.22 -4.89 13.67
CA CYS A 157 6.08 -5.76 13.37
C CYS A 157 6.22 -7.09 14.13
N GLU A 158 5.26 -7.43 15.00
CA GLU A 158 5.15 -8.80 15.49
C GLU A 158 4.50 -9.67 14.39
N VAL A 159 5.23 -10.72 14.02
CA VAL A 159 4.86 -11.65 12.95
C VAL A 159 3.93 -12.69 13.55
N ASP A 160 2.61 -12.50 13.40
CA ASP A 160 1.65 -13.59 13.53
C ASP A 160 0.74 -13.64 12.30
N LEU A 161 0.34 -14.87 11.95
CA LEU A 161 -0.20 -15.41 10.68
C LEU A 161 -1.47 -14.75 10.09
N VAL A 162 -1.82 -13.56 10.57
CA VAL A 162 -2.80 -12.66 9.97
C VAL A 162 -2.18 -11.28 10.05
N CYS A 163 -1.65 -10.75 8.95
CA CYS A 163 -1.18 -9.36 8.87
C CYS A 163 -2.38 -8.39 8.86
N VAL A 164 -3.21 -8.47 9.91
CA VAL A 164 -4.09 -7.39 10.33
C VAL A 164 -3.20 -6.45 11.14
N LYS A 165 -2.65 -5.47 10.42
CA LYS A 165 -2.13 -4.18 10.87
C LYS A 165 -2.56 -3.81 12.29
N ILE A 166 -1.75 -4.15 13.29
CA ILE A 166 -1.75 -3.45 14.58
C ILE A 166 -0.33 -2.96 14.79
N CYS A 167 -0.09 -1.68 14.46
CA CYS A 167 1.08 -1.01 15.03
C CYS A 167 0.84 -0.96 16.54
N THR A 168 1.53 -1.79 17.31
CA THR A 168 1.55 -1.67 18.76
C THR A 168 2.45 -0.49 19.08
N CYS A 169 1.86 0.64 19.47
CA CYS A 169 2.63 1.82 19.86
C CYS A 169 3.34 1.53 21.18
N ASN A 170 4.64 1.23 21.11
CA ASN A 170 5.47 0.90 22.28
C ASN A 170 6.03 2.15 22.99
N VAL A 171 5.57 3.34 22.59
CA VAL A 171 5.98 4.62 23.18
C VAL A 171 4.79 5.17 23.94
N ASN A 172 5.01 5.49 25.22
CA ASN A 172 4.00 6.12 26.07
C ASN A 172 3.45 7.37 25.39
N GLY A 173 2.13 7.36 25.16
CA GLY A 173 1.39 8.50 24.63
C GLY A 173 1.29 8.58 23.11
N HIS A 174 1.78 7.61 22.34
CA HIS A 174 1.45 7.47 20.91
C HIS A 174 0.37 6.41 20.71
N VAL A 175 -0.60 6.67 19.83
CA VAL A 175 -1.75 5.78 19.59
C VAL A 175 -2.19 5.75 18.13
N GLY A 176 -3.08 4.81 17.81
CA GLY A 176 -3.68 4.65 16.49
C GLY A 176 -2.93 3.69 15.58
N THR A 177 -3.55 3.35 14.44
CA THR A 177 -3.08 2.28 13.53
C THR A 177 -1.73 2.54 12.85
N GLN A 178 -1.17 3.74 13.03
CA GLN A 178 0.13 4.18 12.49
C GLN A 178 0.97 4.94 13.54
N CYS A 179 0.54 4.97 14.81
CA CYS A 179 1.20 5.72 15.90
C CYS A 179 1.43 7.22 15.62
N VAL A 180 0.59 7.80 14.74
CA VAL A 180 0.64 9.22 14.35
C VAL A 180 -0.08 10.10 15.37
N LEU A 181 -1.10 9.55 16.04
CA LEU A 181 -1.83 10.30 17.06
C LEU A 181 -1.03 10.30 18.36
N VAL A 182 -1.01 11.44 19.03
CA VAL A 182 -0.41 11.61 20.35
C VAL A 182 -1.50 11.82 21.39
N THR A 183 -1.20 11.52 22.64
CA THR A 183 -2.10 11.80 23.77
C THR A 183 -1.55 12.95 24.59
N CYS A 184 -2.40 13.92 24.90
CA CYS A 184 -2.13 14.95 25.88
C CYS A 184 -2.94 14.65 27.13
N PHE A 185 -2.26 14.34 28.23
CA PHE A 185 -2.82 14.06 29.54
C PHE A 185 -3.91 12.98 29.50
N GLY A 186 -3.65 11.93 28.71
CA GLY A 186 -4.57 10.80 28.51
C GLY A 186 -5.69 11.03 27.49
N ILE A 187 -5.76 12.19 26.85
CA ILE A 187 -6.75 12.49 25.79
C ILE A 187 -6.07 12.49 24.42
N THR A 188 -6.63 11.76 23.46
CA THR A 188 -6.08 11.65 22.10
C THR A 188 -6.16 12.97 21.32
N SER A 189 -5.14 13.27 20.51
CA SER A 189 -5.04 14.53 19.76
C SER A 189 -6.16 14.77 18.75
N ASN A 190 -6.87 13.73 18.31
CA ASN A 190 -8.04 13.85 17.44
C ASN A 190 -9.35 14.16 18.19
N ASN A 191 -9.39 14.07 19.52
CA ASN A 191 -10.54 14.49 20.32
C ASN A 191 -10.48 16.00 20.58
N VAL A 192 -10.68 16.77 19.52
CA VAL A 192 -10.49 18.24 19.49
C VAL A 192 -11.34 19.01 20.49
N SER A 193 -12.47 18.46 20.95
CA SER A 193 -13.36 19.13 21.91
C SER A 193 -12.94 18.97 23.37
N HIS A 194 -12.08 18.00 23.68
CA HIS A 194 -11.67 17.71 25.07
C HIS A 194 -10.16 17.77 25.25
N VAL A 195 -9.37 17.48 24.21
CA VAL A 195 -7.91 17.57 24.28
C VAL A 195 -7.52 19.02 24.55
N CYS A 196 -6.56 19.22 25.45
CA CYS A 196 -6.16 20.57 25.88
C CYS A 196 -7.37 21.42 26.31
N SER A 197 -8.32 20.80 27.03
CA SER A 197 -9.57 21.42 27.49
C SER A 197 -10.44 22.01 26.39
N GLY A 198 -10.23 21.61 25.13
CA GLY A 198 -10.89 22.20 23.96
C GLY A 198 -10.37 23.59 23.57
N ASN A 199 -9.32 24.09 24.25
CA ASN A 199 -8.77 25.44 24.08
C ASN A 199 -7.32 25.43 23.57
N GLY A 200 -6.91 24.35 22.90
CA GLY A 200 -5.55 24.20 22.41
C GLY A 200 -5.36 23.01 21.49
N ILE A 201 -4.15 22.89 20.97
CA ILE A 201 -3.73 21.80 20.08
C ILE A 201 -2.72 20.94 20.84
N CYS A 202 -2.89 19.62 20.76
CA CYS A 202 -1.92 18.67 21.30
C CYS A 202 -0.76 18.51 20.30
N GLU A 203 0.35 19.22 20.54
CA GLU A 203 1.51 19.23 19.62
C GLU A 203 2.42 18.01 19.83
N ASN A 204 2.50 17.53 21.07
CA ASN A 204 3.31 16.38 21.45
C ASN A 204 2.71 15.69 22.68
N VAL A 205 3.25 14.55 23.09
CA VAL A 205 2.83 13.82 24.30
C VAL A 205 2.83 14.77 25.49
N ASP A 206 1.67 14.86 26.17
CA ASP A 206 1.44 15.72 27.33
C ASP A 206 1.81 17.21 27.12
N THR A 207 1.82 17.67 25.87
CA THR A 207 2.22 19.04 25.50
C THR A 207 1.12 19.73 24.70
N CYS A 208 0.44 20.68 25.36
CA CYS A 208 -0.62 21.47 24.78
C CYS A 208 -0.13 22.88 24.38
N SER A 209 -0.51 23.29 23.17
CA SER A 209 -0.33 24.64 22.63
C SER A 209 -1.64 25.39 22.71
N CYS A 210 -1.73 26.33 23.64
CA CYS A 210 -2.98 26.99 23.98
C CYS A 210 -3.36 28.08 22.99
N THR A 211 -4.66 28.16 22.70
CA THR A 211 -5.24 29.27 21.96
C THR A 211 -5.07 30.56 22.75
N THR A 212 -4.98 31.70 22.05
CA THR A 212 -4.88 33.02 22.65
C THR A 212 -5.93 33.22 23.74
N GLY A 213 -5.50 33.69 24.91
CA GLY A 213 -6.37 33.90 26.06
C GLY A 213 -6.49 32.70 27.02
N PHE A 214 -5.98 31.52 26.68
CA PHE A 214 -5.93 30.37 27.59
C PHE A 214 -4.51 30.08 28.06
N ARG A 215 -4.40 29.55 29.28
CA ARG A 215 -3.14 29.24 29.97
C ARG A 215 -3.28 27.92 30.75
N GLY A 216 -2.17 27.44 31.28
CA GLY A 216 -2.09 26.17 32.01
C GLY A 216 -1.56 25.04 31.13
N SER A 217 -1.19 23.93 31.76
CA SER A 217 -0.61 22.77 31.07
C SER A 217 -1.59 22.08 30.11
N LYS A 218 -2.90 22.22 30.37
CA LYS A 218 -3.99 21.67 29.58
C LYS A 218 -4.87 22.76 28.97
N CYS A 219 -4.41 24.02 28.93
CA CYS A 219 -5.20 25.17 28.48
C CYS A 219 -6.54 25.34 29.21
N GLU A 220 -6.54 25.01 30.50
CA GLU A 220 -7.72 24.96 31.36
C GLU A 220 -8.05 26.32 32.02
N HIS A 221 -7.11 27.27 32.00
CA HIS A 221 -7.28 28.56 32.66
C HIS A 221 -7.56 29.67 31.64
N PRO A 222 -8.80 30.20 31.56
CA PRO A 222 -9.09 31.37 30.75
C PRO A 222 -8.39 32.60 31.34
N SER A 223 -8.23 33.62 30.49
CA SER A 223 -7.72 34.94 30.88
C SER A 223 -8.81 35.98 30.64
N CYS A 224 -8.91 36.95 31.55
CA CYS A 224 -9.81 38.08 31.43
C CYS A 224 -8.99 39.37 31.50
N ASN A 225 -9.13 40.24 30.50
CA ASN A 225 -8.31 41.44 30.36
C ASN A 225 -6.80 41.13 30.40
N GLY A 226 -6.40 40.03 29.77
CA GLY A 226 -5.01 39.55 29.76
C GLY A 226 -4.49 38.95 31.08
N ILE A 227 -5.31 38.93 32.14
CA ILE A 227 -4.96 38.35 33.44
C ILE A 227 -5.54 36.93 33.53
N VAL A 228 -4.70 35.94 33.84
CA VAL A 228 -5.14 34.54 33.99
C VAL A 228 -6.08 34.38 35.18
N SER A 229 -7.10 33.53 35.04
CA SER A 229 -8.12 33.22 36.06
C SER A 229 -7.58 32.76 37.42
N THR A 230 -6.35 32.25 37.49
CA THR A 230 -5.70 31.84 38.74
C THR A 230 -5.04 32.99 39.49
N ASN A 231 -4.93 34.17 38.88
CA ASN A 231 -4.36 35.36 39.51
C ASN A 231 -5.42 36.10 40.33
N THR A 232 -5.07 36.51 41.55
CA THR A 232 -5.99 37.21 42.47
C THR A 232 -6.47 38.57 41.99
N SER A 233 -5.75 39.19 41.05
CA SER A 233 -6.12 40.49 40.46
C SER A 233 -7.01 40.36 39.21
N VAL A 234 -7.38 39.14 38.81
CA VAL A 234 -8.31 38.92 37.70
C VAL A 234 -9.67 39.55 38.02
N CYS A 235 -10.37 40.08 37.01
CA CYS A 235 -11.65 40.77 37.21
C CYS A 235 -11.53 41.83 38.32
N THR A 236 -10.45 42.63 38.27
CA THR A 236 -10.04 43.66 39.24
C THR A 236 -9.92 43.20 40.69
N GLY A 237 -9.90 41.89 40.95
CA GLY A 237 -9.94 41.32 42.29
C GLY A 237 -11.34 41.29 42.92
N HIS A 238 -12.38 41.55 42.13
CA HIS A 238 -13.78 41.62 42.55
C HIS A 238 -14.69 40.68 41.74
N GLY A 239 -14.13 39.56 41.29
CA GLY A 239 -14.88 38.55 40.58
C GLY A 239 -14.01 37.36 40.17
N SER A 240 -14.65 36.42 39.49
CA SER A 240 -14.03 35.21 38.95
C SER A 240 -14.11 35.19 37.43
N CYS A 241 -12.99 34.90 36.77
CA CYS A 241 -12.94 34.72 35.32
C CYS A 241 -13.36 33.30 34.96
N ILE A 242 -14.59 33.15 34.45
CA ILE A 242 -15.20 31.83 34.16
C ILE A 242 -15.00 31.38 32.71
N ASN A 243 -14.70 32.32 31.80
CA ASN A 243 -14.41 32.08 30.40
C ASN A 243 -13.57 33.26 29.86
N LEU A 244 -13.09 33.17 28.63
CA LEU A 244 -12.32 34.23 27.96
C LEU A 244 -13.07 35.57 28.07
N ASP A 245 -12.41 36.56 28.67
CA ASP A 245 -12.92 37.91 28.90
C ASP A 245 -14.34 37.99 29.52
N THR A 246 -14.71 36.95 30.28
CA THR A 246 -16.01 36.82 30.95
C THR A 246 -15.82 36.70 32.46
N CYS A 247 -16.09 37.79 33.16
CA CYS A 247 -16.07 37.85 34.62
C CYS A 247 -17.46 37.66 35.22
N VAL A 248 -17.54 36.88 36.29
CA VAL A 248 -18.68 36.88 37.22
C VAL A 248 -18.27 37.71 38.43
N CYS A 249 -18.95 38.83 38.62
CA CYS A 249 -18.60 39.78 39.66
C CYS A 249 -19.15 39.39 41.03
N ASP A 250 -18.39 39.77 42.06
CA ASP A 250 -18.82 39.68 43.44
C ASP A 250 -19.99 40.62 43.70
N ILE A 251 -20.68 40.42 44.82
CA ILE A 251 -21.85 41.22 45.18
C ILE A 251 -21.52 42.72 45.20
N ASN A 252 -22.39 43.51 44.58
CA ASN A 252 -22.26 44.97 44.41
C ASN A 252 -21.07 45.42 43.55
N TRP A 253 -20.47 44.53 42.75
CA TRP A 253 -19.57 44.90 41.66
C TRP A 253 -20.21 44.55 40.33
N ILE A 254 -20.05 45.44 39.36
CA ILE A 254 -20.57 45.28 37.99
C ILE A 254 -19.52 45.75 36.98
N GLY A 255 -19.87 45.68 35.70
CA GLY A 255 -18.96 45.96 34.59
C GLY A 255 -18.39 44.67 34.00
N GLN A 256 -17.80 44.76 32.81
CA GLN A 256 -17.24 43.60 32.10
C GLN A 256 -16.13 42.93 32.90
N TYR A 257 -15.37 43.71 33.68
CA TYR A 257 -14.24 43.25 34.48
C TYR A 257 -14.40 43.54 35.97
N CYS A 258 -15.64 43.75 36.44
CA CYS A 258 -15.96 44.00 37.85
C CYS A 258 -15.29 45.26 38.43
N ASP A 259 -15.14 46.27 37.60
CA ASP A 259 -14.45 47.54 37.89
C ASP A 259 -15.37 48.64 38.41
N ILE A 260 -16.69 48.42 38.39
CA ILE A 260 -17.69 49.43 38.77
C ILE A 260 -18.39 48.99 40.06
N PRO A 261 -18.19 49.68 41.20
CA PRO A 261 -18.91 49.36 42.42
C PRO A 261 -20.35 49.89 42.36
N GLN A 262 -21.24 49.24 43.10
CA GLN A 262 -22.60 49.68 43.35
C GLN A 262 -22.73 50.19 44.79
N CYS A 263 -23.25 51.40 44.95
CA CYS A 263 -23.58 51.98 46.25
C CYS A 263 -25.09 51.98 46.45
N PHE A 264 -25.57 51.15 47.38
CA PHE A 264 -26.98 51.03 47.72
C PHE A 264 -27.87 50.70 46.50
N GLY A 265 -27.37 49.83 45.62
CA GLY A 265 -28.06 49.41 44.40
C GLY A 265 -27.93 50.36 43.21
N ILE A 266 -27.20 51.47 43.35
CA ILE A 266 -26.94 52.42 42.27
C ILE A 266 -25.47 52.29 41.83
N GLU A 267 -25.22 52.11 40.54
CA GLU A 267 -23.87 52.03 39.97
C GLU A 267 -23.08 53.34 40.15
N ALA A 268 -21.77 53.23 40.38
CA ALA A 268 -20.88 54.39 40.61
C ALA A 268 -20.84 55.40 39.44
N THR A 269 -21.17 54.96 38.22
CA THR A 269 -21.24 55.80 37.02
C THR A 269 -22.54 56.61 36.91
N ASN A 270 -23.55 56.29 37.71
CA ASN A 270 -24.84 56.97 37.68
C ASN A 270 -24.74 58.33 38.40
N SER A 271 -25.27 59.39 37.78
CA SER A 271 -25.23 60.75 38.35
C SER A 271 -26.01 60.91 39.67
N SER A 272 -26.93 60.00 39.98
CA SER A 272 -27.71 60.02 41.23
C SER A 272 -27.06 59.21 42.35
N VAL A 273 -25.95 58.52 42.08
CA VAL A 273 -25.23 57.76 43.12
C VAL A 273 -24.81 58.70 44.25
N CYS A 274 -24.87 58.22 45.49
CA CYS A 274 -24.53 59.04 46.67
C CYS A 274 -25.28 60.38 46.71
N SER A 275 -26.56 60.37 46.33
CA SER A 275 -27.44 61.55 46.22
C SER A 275 -26.96 62.62 45.23
N GLY A 276 -26.04 62.27 44.32
CA GLY A 276 -25.42 63.20 43.38
C GLY A 276 -24.35 64.14 43.98
N PHE A 277 -24.02 63.99 45.26
CA PHE A 277 -23.08 64.86 45.99
C PHE A 277 -21.83 64.12 46.53
N GLY A 278 -21.70 62.83 46.26
CA GLY A 278 -20.58 62.02 46.73
C GLY A 278 -20.05 61.07 45.67
N LEU A 279 -18.94 60.40 45.99
CA LEU A 279 -18.29 59.40 45.16
C LEU A 279 -18.55 57.99 45.70
N CYS A 280 -18.83 57.06 44.80
CA CYS A 280 -18.92 55.64 45.10
C CYS A 280 -17.63 54.95 44.66
N GLN A 281 -16.68 54.78 45.58
CA GLN A 281 -15.38 54.13 45.29
C GLN A 281 -15.35 52.66 45.74
N ASN A 282 -16.21 52.28 46.69
CA ASN A 282 -16.36 50.91 47.18
C ASN A 282 -17.85 50.56 47.31
N PRO A 283 -18.20 49.27 47.30
CA PRO A 283 -19.56 48.80 47.54
C PRO A 283 -20.22 49.42 48.75
N ASN A 284 -21.41 49.99 48.55
CA ASN A 284 -22.24 50.59 49.60
C ASN A 284 -21.51 51.67 50.45
N GLN A 285 -20.47 52.31 49.90
CA GLN A 285 -19.71 53.35 50.58
C GLN A 285 -19.70 54.65 49.76
N CYS A 286 -20.32 55.68 50.31
CA CYS A 286 -20.31 57.03 49.74
C CYS A 286 -19.33 57.92 50.51
N THR A 287 -18.39 58.53 49.79
CA THR A 287 -17.52 59.59 50.32
C THR A 287 -18.03 60.94 49.83
N CYS A 288 -18.24 61.88 50.75
CA CYS A 288 -18.64 63.24 50.38
C CYS A 288 -17.48 63.93 49.67
N ASN A 289 -17.80 64.70 48.62
CA ASN A 289 -16.82 65.62 48.05
C ASN A 289 -16.46 66.67 49.10
N VAL A 290 -15.21 66.70 49.54
CA VAL A 290 -14.68 67.83 50.31
C VAL A 290 -14.47 68.98 49.35
N TYR A 291 -15.41 69.92 49.34
CA TYR A 291 -15.19 71.22 48.71
C TYR A 291 -14.24 71.99 49.63
N GLU A 292 -12.98 72.18 49.20
CA GLU A 292 -12.13 73.21 49.80
C GLU A 292 -12.81 74.55 49.56
N ALA A 293 -13.30 75.17 50.64
CA ALA A 293 -13.82 76.51 50.59
C ALA A 293 -12.64 77.45 50.28
N HIS A 294 -12.54 77.87 49.02
CA HIS A 294 -11.72 79.02 48.67
C HIS A 294 -12.34 80.26 49.33
N ASN A 295 -11.75 80.67 50.46
CA ASN A 295 -11.98 81.94 51.14
C ASN A 295 -11.59 83.12 50.27
#